data_AF-A0A0D6L6I4-F1
#
_entry.id   AF-A0A0D6L6I4-F1
#
_cell.length_a   1.000
_cell.length_b   1.000
_cell.length_c   1.000
_cell.angle_alpha   90.00
_cell.angle_beta   90.00
_cell.angle_gamma   90.00
#
_symmetry.space_group_name_H-M   'P 1'
#
loop_
_entity.id
_entity.type
_entity.pdbx_description
1 polymer ?
#
loop_
_entity_poly.entity_id
_entity_poly.type
_entity_poly.pdbx_seq_one_letter_code
_entity_poly.pdbx_strand_id
1 'polypeptide(L)' 'WVCWLHRQPVHVVYTDYRPTPLQHFIFPVGGEGLYEVVNIQGQFREDKFMQAMSGLAALGDQAAGGVQRGRKGGMK' A
#
# COMPACT_ATOMS: atom_id res chain seq x y z
N TRP A 1 -19.25 -10.67 -26.45
CA TRP A 1 -20.28 -9.66 -26.73
C TRP A 1 -20.20 -9.15 -28.17
N VAL A 2 -19.11 -8.49 -28.58
CA VAL A 2 -18.96 -7.89 -29.93
C VAL A 2 -19.20 -8.89 -31.08
N CYS A 3 -18.54 -10.06 -31.05
CA CYS A 3 -18.74 -11.12 -32.06
C CYS A 3 -20.21 -11.58 -32.18
N TRP A 4 -20.93 -11.67 -31.04
CA TRP A 4 -22.32 -12.10 -31.00
C TRP A 4 -23.29 -11.09 -31.64
N LEU A 5 -23.04 -9.79 -31.43
CA LEU A 5 -23.88 -8.71 -31.95
C LEU A 5 -23.71 -8.51 -33.46
N HIS A 6 -22.47 -8.60 -33.94
CA HIS A 6 -22.11 -8.24 -35.32
C HIS A 6 -21.94 -9.43 -36.27
N ARG A 7 -22.06 -10.67 -35.77
CA ARG A 7 -21.92 -11.91 -36.56
C ARG A 7 -20.63 -11.96 -37.38
N GLN A 8 -19.55 -11.40 -36.83
CA GLN A 8 -18.22 -11.35 -37.45
C GLN A 8 -17.14 -11.71 -36.42
N PRO A 9 -16.03 -12.38 -36.83
CA PRO A 9 -14.91 -12.66 -35.94
C PRO A 9 -14.26 -11.37 -35.43
N VAL A 10 -13.86 -11.36 -34.15
CA VAL A 10 -13.17 -10.23 -33.52
C VAL A 10 -11.95 -10.75 -32.77
N HIS A 11 -10.81 -10.09 -32.98
CA HIS A 11 -9.56 -10.45 -32.32
C HIS A 11 -9.39 -9.66 -31.02
N VAL A 12 -8.88 -10.33 -29.99
CA VAL A 12 -8.44 -9.68 -28.76
C VAL A 12 -6.93 -9.83 -28.69
N VAL A 13 -6.21 -8.71 -28.74
CA VAL A 13 -4.77 -8.65 -28.52
C VAL A 13 -4.55 -7.99 -27.18
N TYR A 14 -3.97 -8.73 -26.23
CA TYR A 14 -3.71 -8.28 -24.87
C TYR A 14 -2.22 -8.33 -24.58
N THR A 15 -1.72 -7.35 -23.82
CA THR A 15 -0.34 -7.36 -23.33
C THR A 15 -0.21 -6.62 -22.01
N ASP A 16 0.57 -7.19 -21.10
CA ASP A 16 1.05 -6.53 -19.88
C ASP A 16 2.36 -5.76 -20.12
N TYR A 17 2.86 -5.74 -21.36
CA TYR A 17 4.13 -5.11 -21.69
C TYR A 17 4.12 -3.61 -21.36
N ARG A 18 5.17 -3.19 -20.65
CA ARG A 18 5.47 -1.80 -20.30
C ARG A 18 6.85 -1.47 -20.86
N PRO A 19 6.98 -0.60 -21.88
CA PRO A 19 8.28 -0.20 -22.43
C PRO A 19 9.20 0.43 -21.37
N THR A 20 8.61 1.14 -20.41
CA THR A 20 9.27 1.69 -19.24
C THR A 20 8.82 0.92 -18.00
N PRO A 21 9.67 0.07 -17.40
CA PRO A 21 9.34 -0.66 -16.17
C PRO A 21 8.97 0.28 -15.02
N LEU A 22 8.07 -0.17 -14.14
CA LEU A 22 7.63 0.59 -12.96
C LEU A 22 8.31 0.08 -11.70
N GLN A 23 8.66 1.02 -10.81
CA GLN A 23 9.02 0.73 -9.42
C GLN A 23 7.93 1.27 -8.51
N HIS A 24 7.52 0.47 -7.53
CA HIS A 24 6.48 0.87 -6.59
C HIS A 24 7.12 1.15 -5.22
N PHE A 25 6.85 2.33 -4.68
CA PHE A 25 7.37 2.78 -3.39
C PHE A 25 6.23 3.05 -2.42
N ILE A 26 6.48 2.82 -1.13
CA ILE A 26 5.61 3.23 -0.03
C ILE A 26 6.33 4.32 0.76
N PHE A 27 5.60 5.38 1.09
CA PHE A 27 6.02 6.41 2.03
C PHE A 27 5.01 6.46 3.19
N PRO A 28 5.30 5.79 4.32
CA PRO A 28 4.38 5.77 5.45
C PRO A 28 4.29 7.16 6.08
N VAL A 29 3.09 7.54 6.52
CA VAL A 29 2.86 8.78 7.28
C VAL A 29 3.81 8.78 8.48
N GLY A 30 4.51 9.89 8.72
CA GLY A 30 5.45 10.05 9.85
C GLY A 30 6.74 9.22 9.78
N GLY A 31 7.00 8.51 8.67
CA GLY A 31 8.30 7.89 8.40
C GLY A 31 9.25 8.83 7.65
N GLU A 32 10.56 8.57 7.73
CA GLU A 32 11.60 9.38 7.07
C GLU A 32 12.08 8.79 5.72
N GLY A 33 11.49 7.70 5.22
CA GLY A 33 12.03 6.96 4.08
C GLY A 33 11.01 6.46 3.06
N LEU A 34 11.47 6.36 1.80
CA LEU A 34 10.79 5.65 0.72
C LEU A 34 11.21 4.17 0.74
N TYR A 35 10.23 3.28 0.77
CA TYR A 35 10.45 1.83 0.78
C TYR A 35 10.06 1.26 -0.60
N GLU A 36 11.05 0.79 -1.37
CA GLU A 36 10.80 0.09 -2.64
C GLU A 36 10.16 -1.28 -2.35
N VAL A 37 8.86 -1.42 -2.64
CA VAL A 37 8.09 -2.64 -2.39
C VAL A 37 7.91 -3.50 -3.62
N VAL A 38 8.05 -2.93 -4.82
CA VAL A 38 8.10 -3.71 -6.07
C VAL A 38 9.22 -3.12 -6.94
N ASN A 39 10.15 -3.97 -7.33
CA ASN A 39 11.26 -3.56 -8.19
C ASN A 39 10.86 -3.48 -9.68
N ILE A 40 11.77 -3.01 -10.54
CA ILE A 40 11.53 -2.94 -12.00
C ILE A 40 11.26 -4.30 -12.65
N GLN A 41 11.68 -5.39 -12.00
CA GLN A 41 11.44 -6.76 -12.43
C GLN A 41 10.04 -7.27 -12.03
N GLY A 42 9.23 -6.44 -11.36
CA GLY A 42 7.89 -6.81 -10.90
C GLY A 42 7.89 -7.74 -9.68
N GLN A 43 9.04 -7.91 -9.01
CA GLN A 43 9.14 -8.75 -7.82
C GLN A 43 8.71 -7.96 -6.59
N PHE A 44 7.81 -8.54 -5.82
CA PHE A 44 7.38 -7.99 -4.54
C PHE A 44 8.44 -8.21 -3.46
N ARG A 45 8.79 -7.15 -2.76
CA ARG A 45 9.77 -7.10 -1.67
C ARG A 45 9.04 -7.05 -0.33
N GLU A 46 8.67 -8.22 0.18
CA GLU A 46 7.88 -8.36 1.40
C GLU A 46 8.60 -7.78 2.64
N ASP A 47 9.92 -7.91 2.70
CA ASP A 47 10.78 -7.32 3.74
C ASP A 47 10.61 -5.79 3.81
N LYS A 48 10.61 -5.12 2.67
CA LYS A 48 10.44 -3.67 2.56
C LYS A 48 9.00 -3.25 2.86
N PHE A 49 8.04 -4.06 2.44
CA PHE A 49 6.64 -3.84 2.77
C PHE A 49 6.40 -3.91 4.28
N MET A 50 6.88 -4.96 4.94
CA MET A 50 6.75 -5.11 6.40
C MET A 50 7.44 -3.97 7.17
N GLN A 51 8.62 -3.53 6.72
CA GLN A 51 9.31 -2.37 7.31
C GLN A 51 8.51 -1.07 7.18
N ALA A 52 7.88 -0.83 6.02
CA ALA A 52 7.03 0.34 5.82
C ALA A 52 5.78 0.30 6.73
N MET A 53 5.16 -0.87 6.86
CA MET A 53 3.95 -1.08 7.66
C MET A 53 4.22 -1.02 9.16
N SER A 54 5.38 -1.46 9.65
CA SER A 54 5.73 -1.35 11.06
C SER A 54 5.91 0.10 11.50
N GLY A 55 6.47 0.97 10.64
CA GLY A 55 6.55 2.41 10.89
C GLY A 55 5.17 3.06 11.08
N LEU A 56 4.19 2.64 10.29
CA LEU A 56 2.80 3.10 10.43
C LEU A 56 2.17 2.63 11.76
N ALA A 57 2.39 1.38 12.15
CA ALA A 57 1.85 0.82 13.40
C ALA A 57 2.41 1.53 14.64
N ALA A 58 3.71 1.84 14.65
CA ALA A 58 4.34 2.56 15.75
C ALA A 58 3.71 3.96 15.98
N LEU A 59 3.30 4.64 14.91
CA LEU A 59 2.60 5.92 15.01
C LEU A 59 1.15 5.78 15.49
N GLY A 60 0.47 4.70 15.11
CA GLY A 60 -0.85 4.36 15.63
C GLY A 60 -0.86 4.15 17.15
N ASP A 61 0.13 3.43 17.67
CA ASP A 61 0.28 3.22 19.12
C ASP A 61 0.67 4.50 19.88
N GLN A 62 1.54 5.34 19.30
CA GLN A 62 1.90 6.65 19.85
C GLN A 62 0.68 7.60 19.90
N ALA A 63 -0.19 7.57 18.91
CA ALA A 63 -1.43 8.35 18.90
C ALA A 63 -2.46 7.84 19.93
N ALA A 64 -2.48 6.54 20.23
CA ALA A 64 -3.36 5.94 21.24
C ALA A 64 -2.93 6.23 22.70
N GLY A 65 -1.66 6.58 22.93
CA GLY A 65 -1.12 6.90 24.26
C GLY A 65 -1.60 8.23 24.88
N GLY A 66 -2.39 9.04 24.16
CA GLY A 66 -2.84 10.36 24.61
C GLY A 66 -4.07 10.38 25.54
N VAL A 67 -4.75 9.25 25.78
CA VAL A 67 -5.87 9.22 26.74
C VAL A 67 -5.35 8.83 28.12
N GLN A 68 -4.63 9.76 28.77
CA GLN A 68 -4.55 9.78 30.23
C GLN A 68 -5.98 9.94 30.75
N ARG A 69 -6.64 8.80 31.01
CA ARG A 69 -7.94 8.72 31.68
C ARG A 69 -7.72 9.21 33.11
N GLY A 70 -7.74 10.54 33.28
CA GLY A 70 -7.63 11.22 34.56
C GLY A 70 -8.67 10.65 35.51
N ARG A 71 -8.22 9.78 36.43
CA ARG A 71 -9.06 9.24 37.49
C ARG A 71 -9.25 10.34 38.51
N LYS A 72 -10.22 11.22 38.26
CA LYS A 72 -10.70 12.26 39.18
C LYS A 72 -11.41 11.55 40.34
N GLY A 73 -10.64 11.13 41.33
CA GLY A 73 -11.13 10.62 42.61
C GLY A 73 -11.77 11.76 43.39
N GLY A 74 -13.06 11.60 43.70
CA GLY A 74 -13.89 12.60 44.34
C GLY A 74 -13.56 12.84 45.83
N MET A 75 -13.93 14.06 46.23
CA MET A 75 -14.03 14.68 47.55
C MET A 75 -14.20 13.74 48.76
N LYS A 76 -13.47 14.05 49.84
CA LYS A 76 -13.98 13.96 51.20
C LYS A 76 -13.89 15.35 51.82
#